data_AF-A0A072PVC7-F1
#
_entry.id   AF-A0A072PVC7-F1
#
_cell.length_a   1.000
_cell.length_b   1.000
_cell.length_c   1.000
_cell.angle_alpha   90.00
_cell.angle_beta   90.00
_cell.angle_gamma   90.00
#
_symmetry.space_group_name_H-M   'P 1'
#
loop_
_entity.id
_entity.type
_entity.pdbx_description
1 polymer ?
#
loop_
_entity_poly.entity_id
_entity_poly.type
_entity_poly.pdbx_seq_one_letter_code
_entity_poly.pdbx_strand_id
1 'polypeptide(L)'
;MTDDGLIRADSGGSSASALSTGLQDEDVDFIDLDYYDRQSRSSNSASKSTVSSVPSSQISDIVRSVDPVCRNAISACMIDPFGTLPIEVDGVTNQLLHFYGQQSYWQTAYALSPSVKVSMKGSWEYQAGISTTHFHILMARSALHQLRMNRWAAGTTLRHLQFAAAKHQAEAITILRENVAQGTDANVKEILTSVISLATFEQRYGSREKALMHFKAARDLFKQIGIGDGLDDRLREEQALWFEGIYADPGASFMWSTEDATERLSWLTSLIDEVDRIWKDQQLLPINSRSAFVPLESRLREFISRDTAGRIIGAYGDINEAALQIRCLLILVSVIANLHVQFGGKKHTPGAPKLQVVVTAARGYASWIEDMLIKNKLGEDQAIADVLWIMLQNFRDMEPRMTAGLAQQALNRLNMQHVHWHACGIANIVKYMPEHRRILLRDWLLAFVGGKRYTGKLKLNDFIFSYTDFTDFSGSKI
;
A
#
# COMPACT_ATOMS: atom_id res chain seq x y z
N MET A 1 31.88 -45.88 -47.68
CA MET A 1 31.42 -45.27 -48.94
C MET A 1 30.71 -43.98 -48.52
N THR A 2 31.52 -42.96 -48.16
CA THR A 2 31.97 -41.84 -49.01
C THR A 2 30.80 -40.89 -49.29
N ASP A 3 30.85 -39.58 -49.08
CA ASP A 3 31.82 -38.63 -48.52
C ASP A 3 31.09 -37.27 -48.46
N ASP A 4 31.50 -36.42 -47.51
CA ASP A 4 31.64 -34.95 -47.54
C ASP A 4 30.49 -34.02 -48.03
N GLY A 5 30.30 -32.78 -47.58
CA GLY A 5 31.00 -31.85 -46.69
C GLY A 5 30.31 -30.47 -46.89
N LEU A 6 29.80 -29.82 -45.85
CA LEU A 6 30.37 -28.68 -45.10
C LEU A 6 30.63 -27.35 -45.87
N ILE A 7 30.12 -26.25 -45.27
CA ILE A 7 30.56 -24.82 -45.28
C ILE A 7 29.98 -23.94 -46.43
N ARG A 8 29.39 -22.73 -46.25
CA ARG A 8 29.65 -21.57 -45.35
C ARG A 8 28.44 -20.62 -45.17
N ALA A 9 28.60 -19.72 -44.19
CA ALA A 9 27.67 -18.73 -43.63
C ALA A 9 27.51 -17.39 -44.38
N ASP A 10 26.56 -16.62 -43.84
CA ASP A 10 26.32 -15.15 -43.85
C ASP A 10 25.69 -14.46 -45.07
N SER A 11 24.49 -13.89 -44.87
CA SER A 11 24.33 -12.46 -44.50
C SER A 11 22.90 -11.95 -44.75
N GLY A 12 22.47 -10.98 -43.93
CA GLY A 12 21.50 -9.95 -44.37
C GLY A 12 20.07 -10.12 -43.85
N GLY A 13 19.72 -9.29 -42.87
CA GLY A 13 18.39 -9.22 -42.29
C GLY A 13 17.33 -8.70 -43.26
N SER A 14 16.08 -9.04 -42.94
CA SER A 14 14.95 -8.18 -43.28
C SER A 14 13.88 -8.31 -42.20
N SER A 15 13.70 -7.18 -41.55
CA SER A 15 12.65 -6.79 -40.62
C SER A 15 11.25 -7.09 -41.17
N ALA A 16 10.49 -7.91 -40.46
CA ALA A 16 9.04 -8.01 -40.62
C ALA A 16 8.37 -7.33 -39.42
N SER A 17 7.91 -6.11 -39.66
CA SER A 17 7.09 -5.27 -38.80
C SER A 17 5.76 -5.95 -38.47
N ALA A 18 5.51 -6.24 -37.20
CA ALA A 18 4.20 -6.60 -36.70
C ALA A 18 3.64 -5.43 -35.86
N LEU A 19 2.83 -4.62 -36.54
CA LEU A 19 1.65 -3.88 -36.04
C LEU A 19 1.68 -3.47 -34.55
N SER A 20 2.36 -2.35 -34.31
CA SER A 20 2.02 -1.40 -33.27
C SER A 20 0.67 -0.74 -33.63
N THR A 21 -0.42 -1.17 -33.02
CA THR A 21 -1.62 -0.35 -32.94
C THR A 21 -1.41 0.66 -31.83
N GLY A 22 -1.01 1.87 -32.24
CA GLY A 22 -0.87 3.02 -31.38
C GLY A 22 -2.18 3.33 -30.67
N LEU A 23 -2.19 3.14 -29.36
CA LEU A 23 -3.03 3.93 -28.47
C LEU A 23 -2.36 5.31 -28.41
N GLN A 24 -2.78 6.20 -29.32
CA GLN A 24 -2.52 7.62 -29.15
C GLN A 24 -3.20 8.05 -27.85
N ASP A 25 -2.42 8.71 -27.00
CA ASP A 25 -2.91 9.58 -25.94
C ASP A 25 -3.96 10.51 -26.54
N GLU A 26 -5.24 10.22 -26.30
CA GLU A 26 -6.25 11.27 -26.30
C GLU A 26 -6.17 11.93 -24.94
N ASP A 27 -5.45 13.06 -24.92
CA ASP A 27 -5.50 14.05 -23.86
C ASP A 27 -6.97 14.30 -23.48
N VAL A 28 -7.36 13.83 -22.31
CA VAL A 28 -8.55 14.35 -21.65
C VAL A 28 -8.20 15.78 -21.29
N ASP A 29 -8.71 16.74 -22.08
CA ASP A 29 -8.53 18.17 -21.87
C ASP A 29 -8.62 18.51 -20.39
N PHE A 30 -7.46 18.91 -19.84
CA PHE A 30 -7.30 19.27 -18.45
C PHE A 30 -8.24 20.44 -18.12
N ILE A 31 -8.95 20.30 -17.00
CA ILE A 31 -9.88 21.30 -16.46
C ILE A 31 -9.12 22.62 -16.26
N ASP A 32 -9.52 23.66 -17.00
CA ASP A 32 -9.09 25.03 -16.78
C ASP A 32 -9.70 25.54 -15.46
N LEU A 33 -8.90 25.45 -14.39
CA LEU A 33 -9.26 25.78 -13.01
C LEU A 33 -9.59 27.27 -12.81
N ASP A 34 -9.07 28.15 -13.68
CA ASP A 34 -9.29 29.61 -13.58
C ASP A 34 -10.70 30.02 -14.02
N TYR A 35 -11.37 29.18 -14.83
CA TYR A 35 -12.73 29.43 -15.28
C TYR A 35 -13.76 29.22 -14.16
N TYR A 36 -13.58 28.19 -13.33
CA TYR A 36 -14.55 27.84 -12.28
C TYR A 36 -14.36 28.64 -10.98
N ASP A 37 -13.16 29.11 -10.66
CA ASP A 37 -12.92 30.02 -9.52
C ASP A 37 -13.56 31.41 -9.73
N ARG A 38 -13.82 31.80 -10.98
CA ARG A 38 -14.60 33.02 -11.30
C ARG A 38 -16.11 32.85 -11.11
N GLN A 39 -16.62 31.63 -11.28
CA GLN A 39 -18.05 31.34 -11.12
C GLN A 39 -18.47 31.25 -9.65
N SER A 40 -17.61 30.72 -8.77
CA SER A 40 -17.86 30.66 -7.32
C SER A 40 -18.06 32.05 -6.70
N ARG A 41 -17.38 33.07 -7.22
CA ARG A 41 -17.47 34.47 -6.77
C ARG A 41 -18.74 35.19 -7.22
N SER A 42 -19.48 34.65 -8.20
CA SER A 42 -20.67 35.32 -8.76
C SER A 42 -22.00 34.93 -8.10
N SER A 43 -22.01 33.94 -7.21
CA SER A 43 -23.26 33.33 -6.68
C SER A 43 -23.61 33.68 -5.23
N ASN A 44 -22.87 34.56 -4.55
CA ASN A 44 -23.25 35.01 -3.20
C ASN A 44 -24.13 36.26 -3.23
N SER A 45 -25.43 36.07 -3.49
CA SER A 45 -26.47 37.04 -3.12
C SER A 45 -27.59 36.40 -2.28
N ALA A 46 -27.55 36.76 -0.99
CA ALA A 46 -28.62 36.82 0.01
C ALA A 46 -29.53 35.62 0.30
N SER A 47 -29.58 35.23 1.58
CA SER A 47 -30.82 35.14 2.39
C SER A 47 -30.47 35.05 3.89
N LYS A 48 -30.73 36.13 4.66
CA LYS A 48 -30.67 36.12 6.13
C LYS A 48 -31.90 35.39 6.67
N SER A 49 -31.71 34.32 7.43
CA SER A 49 -32.73 33.79 8.33
C SER A 49 -32.24 33.87 9.78
N THR A 50 -33.13 34.36 10.64
CA THR A 50 -32.88 34.66 12.05
C THR A 50 -33.07 33.39 12.87
N VAL A 51 -32.06 32.92 13.59
CA VAL A 51 -32.19 31.79 14.54
C VAL A 51 -31.85 32.26 15.95
N SER A 52 -32.78 31.93 16.85
CA SER A 52 -32.78 32.21 18.29
C SER A 52 -31.60 31.54 19.01
N SER A 53 -30.93 32.31 19.87
CA SER A 53 -29.76 31.92 20.65
C SER A 53 -30.12 31.03 21.85
N VAL A 54 -29.55 29.82 21.90
CA VAL A 54 -29.52 28.97 23.11
C VAL A 54 -28.15 29.18 23.81
N PRO A 55 -28.06 29.19 25.15
CA PRO A 55 -26.84 29.57 25.87
C PRO A 55 -25.70 28.55 25.67
N SER A 56 -24.51 29.08 25.41
CA SER A 56 -23.28 28.37 25.01
C SER A 56 -22.66 27.44 26.07
N SER A 57 -23.18 27.42 27.30
CA SER A 57 -22.59 26.65 28.41
C SER A 57 -23.06 25.20 28.51
N GLN A 58 -24.13 24.79 27.82
CA GLN A 58 -24.61 23.39 27.82
C GLN A 58 -24.03 22.53 26.68
N ILE A 59 -23.45 23.15 25.64
CA ILE A 59 -22.87 22.44 24.49
C ILE A 59 -21.49 21.84 24.85
N SER A 60 -20.72 22.52 25.70
CA SER A 60 -19.37 22.08 26.10
C SER A 60 -19.35 20.79 26.92
N ASP A 61 -20.44 20.47 27.62
CA ASP A 61 -20.52 19.29 28.50
C ASP A 61 -21.06 18.04 27.77
N ILE A 62 -21.75 18.22 26.64
CA ILE A 62 -22.23 17.12 25.78
C ILE A 62 -21.13 16.61 24.84
N VAL A 63 -20.24 17.50 24.37
CA VAL A 63 -19.13 17.12 23.46
C VAL A 63 -18.09 16.21 24.13
N ARG A 64 -18.00 16.18 25.46
CA ARG A 64 -17.05 15.34 26.21
C ARG A 64 -17.53 13.92 26.49
N SER A 65 -18.81 13.59 26.24
CA SER A 65 -19.39 12.29 26.62
C SER A 65 -19.88 11.44 25.45
N VAL A 66 -19.49 11.75 24.20
CA VAL A 66 -19.89 10.92 23.06
C VAL A 66 -19.19 9.56 23.11
N ASP A 67 -19.95 8.59 23.61
CA ASP A 67 -19.69 7.16 23.67
C ASP A 67 -19.15 6.63 22.31
N PRO A 68 -18.08 5.81 22.27
CA PRO A 68 -17.50 5.27 21.03
C PRO A 68 -18.46 4.48 20.12
N VAL A 69 -19.67 4.19 20.58
CA VAL A 69 -20.69 3.41 19.86
C VAL A 69 -21.25 4.14 18.62
N CYS A 70 -21.26 5.48 18.59
CA CYS A 70 -21.88 6.25 17.49
C CYS A 70 -20.97 6.54 16.29
N ARG A 71 -19.68 6.18 16.31
CA ARG A 71 -18.75 6.47 15.20
C ARG A 71 -18.84 5.51 14.02
N ASN A 72 -19.70 4.49 14.09
CA ASN A 72 -19.88 3.45 13.07
C ASN A 72 -21.04 3.71 12.09
N ALA A 73 -21.68 4.89 12.13
CA ALA A 73 -22.93 5.15 11.40
C ALA A 73 -22.78 5.18 9.86
N ILE A 74 -21.63 5.62 9.33
CA ILE A 74 -21.44 5.77 7.86
C ILE A 74 -21.49 4.41 7.15
N SER A 75 -20.85 3.38 7.73
CA SER A 75 -20.77 2.03 7.14
C SER A 75 -22.11 1.28 7.17
N ALA A 76 -22.96 1.59 8.16
CA ALA A 76 -24.22 0.89 8.40
C ALA A 76 -25.42 1.53 7.69
N CYS A 77 -25.43 2.86 7.57
CA CYS A 77 -26.61 3.58 7.11
C CYS A 77 -26.51 4.09 5.66
N MET A 78 -25.31 4.18 5.08
CA MET A 78 -25.06 4.67 3.70
C MET A 78 -25.75 6.02 3.37
N ILE A 79 -26.11 6.74 4.43
CA ILE A 79 -26.82 8.01 4.58
C ILE A 79 -26.28 8.56 5.91
N ASP A 80 -26.35 9.87 6.12
CA ASP A 80 -26.17 10.48 7.43
C ASP A 80 -27.53 10.76 8.11
N PRO A 81 -28.24 9.73 8.60
CA PRO A 81 -29.58 9.89 9.15
C PRO A 81 -29.60 10.71 10.44
N PHE A 82 -28.42 10.97 11.03
CA PHE A 82 -28.28 11.62 12.34
C PHE A 82 -27.54 12.97 12.28
N GLY A 83 -27.18 13.47 11.08
CA GLY A 83 -26.43 14.73 10.95
C GLY A 83 -25.06 14.69 11.63
N THR A 84 -24.41 13.52 11.58
CA THR A 84 -23.14 13.22 12.24
C THR A 84 -21.92 13.46 11.35
N LEU A 85 -22.13 13.71 10.05
CA LEU A 85 -21.05 14.06 9.15
C LEU A 85 -20.61 15.50 9.37
N PRO A 86 -19.32 15.82 9.07
CA PRO A 86 -18.78 17.15 9.25
C PRO A 86 -19.38 18.20 8.29
N ILE A 87 -20.25 17.79 7.36
CA ILE A 87 -20.91 18.66 6.39
C ILE A 87 -22.37 18.27 6.18
N GLU A 88 -23.17 19.21 5.70
CA GLU A 88 -24.48 18.93 5.14
C GLU A 88 -24.34 18.14 3.82
N VAL A 89 -24.99 16.98 3.75
CA VAL A 89 -24.89 16.08 2.59
C VAL A 89 -26.05 16.32 1.63
N ASP A 90 -25.75 16.92 0.49
CA ASP A 90 -26.71 17.04 -0.62
C ASP A 90 -26.95 15.69 -1.32
N GLY A 91 -27.99 15.62 -2.16
CA GLY A 91 -28.37 14.37 -2.83
C GLY A 91 -27.26 13.76 -3.72
N VAL A 92 -26.41 14.59 -4.32
CA VAL A 92 -25.29 14.14 -5.16
C VAL A 92 -24.18 13.57 -4.28
N THR A 93 -23.82 14.28 -3.22
CA THR A 93 -22.83 13.87 -2.23
C THR A 93 -23.24 12.54 -1.59
N ASN A 94 -24.53 12.36 -1.29
CA ASN A 94 -25.04 11.10 -0.76
C ASN A 94 -24.86 9.94 -1.76
N GLN A 95 -25.09 10.17 -3.06
CA GLN A 95 -24.87 9.17 -4.10
C GLN A 95 -23.38 8.81 -4.25
N LEU A 96 -22.49 9.80 -4.14
CA LEU A 96 -21.04 9.59 -4.18
C LEU A 96 -20.56 8.78 -2.97
N LEU A 97 -21.02 9.13 -1.77
CA LEU A 97 -20.74 8.39 -0.54
C LEU A 97 -21.25 6.95 -0.62
N HIS A 98 -22.49 6.78 -1.10
CA HIS A 98 -23.06 5.45 -1.31
C HIS A 98 -22.22 4.63 -2.29
N PHE A 99 -21.79 5.22 -3.41
CA PHE A 99 -20.94 4.53 -4.38
C PHE A 99 -19.59 4.10 -3.77
N TYR A 100 -18.93 4.96 -3.00
CA TYR A 100 -17.67 4.63 -2.34
C TYR A 100 -17.81 3.46 -1.37
N GLY A 101 -18.91 3.43 -0.61
CA GLY A 101 -19.20 2.37 0.35
C GLY A 101 -19.49 1.01 -0.30
N GLN A 102 -19.70 0.94 -1.62
CA GLN A 102 -19.92 -0.34 -2.30
C GLN A 102 -18.65 -1.16 -2.43
N GLN A 103 -18.79 -2.48 -2.39
CA GLN A 103 -17.67 -3.40 -2.64
C GLN A 103 -17.11 -3.27 -4.05
N SER A 104 -17.95 -2.90 -5.03
CA SER A 104 -17.56 -2.66 -6.42
C SER A 104 -16.42 -1.65 -6.54
N TYR A 105 -16.45 -0.56 -5.76
CA TYR A 105 -15.38 0.44 -5.75
C TYR A 105 -14.02 -0.18 -5.40
N TRP A 106 -13.96 -1.01 -4.35
CA TRP A 106 -12.70 -1.62 -3.90
C TRP A 106 -12.19 -2.67 -4.88
N GLN A 107 -13.11 -3.41 -5.50
CA GLN A 107 -12.80 -4.38 -6.53
C GLN A 107 -12.17 -3.73 -7.76
N THR A 108 -12.72 -2.62 -8.23
CA THR A 108 -12.22 -1.93 -9.43
C THR A 108 -10.99 -1.06 -9.13
N ALA A 109 -10.98 -0.36 -7.98
CA ALA A 109 -9.91 0.57 -7.63
C ALA A 109 -8.61 -0.09 -7.16
N TYR A 110 -8.71 -1.29 -6.59
CA TYR A 110 -7.56 -1.99 -5.97
C TYR A 110 -7.43 -3.45 -6.40
N ALA A 111 -8.28 -3.93 -7.32
CA ALA A 111 -8.29 -5.33 -7.76
C ALA A 111 -8.47 -6.34 -6.62
N LEU A 112 -9.18 -5.94 -5.56
CA LEU A 112 -9.48 -6.82 -4.42
C LEU A 112 -10.66 -7.73 -4.74
N SER A 113 -10.60 -8.98 -4.32
CA SER A 113 -11.68 -9.94 -4.47
C SER A 113 -12.95 -9.48 -3.72
N PRO A 114 -14.16 -9.75 -4.25
CA PRO A 114 -15.42 -9.51 -3.54
C PRO A 114 -15.53 -10.19 -2.17
N SER A 115 -14.77 -11.27 -1.96
CA SER A 115 -14.75 -12.01 -0.70
C SER A 115 -13.91 -11.33 0.38
N VAL A 116 -13.02 -10.40 0.01
CA VAL A 116 -12.18 -9.64 0.93
C VAL A 116 -13.01 -8.54 1.57
N LYS A 117 -13.24 -8.65 2.89
CA LYS A 117 -13.87 -7.60 3.69
C LYS A 117 -12.83 -6.56 4.10
N VAL A 118 -12.60 -5.57 3.24
CA VAL A 118 -11.57 -4.55 3.41
C VAL A 118 -11.73 -3.78 4.73
N SER A 119 -10.85 -3.94 5.73
CA SER A 119 -10.85 -3.11 6.95
C SER A 119 -10.55 -1.65 6.64
N MET A 120 -9.79 -1.38 5.56
CA MET A 120 -9.53 -0.03 5.09
C MET A 120 -10.81 0.72 4.68
N LYS A 121 -11.88 0.01 4.28
CA LYS A 121 -13.18 0.65 4.09
C LYS A 121 -13.62 1.31 5.39
N GLY A 122 -13.51 0.60 6.51
CA GLY A 122 -13.77 1.13 7.85
C GLY A 122 -12.81 2.25 8.26
N SER A 123 -11.54 2.19 7.87
CA SER A 123 -10.57 3.25 8.20
C SER A 123 -10.82 4.56 7.46
N TRP A 124 -11.12 4.49 6.16
CA TRP A 124 -11.45 5.66 5.33
C TRP A 124 -12.82 6.23 5.70
N GLU A 125 -13.82 5.38 5.95
CA GLU A 125 -15.12 5.82 6.45
C GLU A 125 -14.99 6.52 7.81
N TYR A 126 -14.20 5.94 8.73
CA TYR A 126 -13.90 6.57 10.01
C TYR A 126 -13.20 7.92 9.86
N GLN A 127 -12.19 8.01 8.98
CA GLN A 127 -11.50 9.28 8.71
C GLN A 127 -12.43 10.32 8.08
N ALA A 128 -13.36 9.91 7.23
CA ALA A 128 -14.34 10.80 6.62
C ALA A 128 -15.32 11.40 7.64
N GLY A 129 -15.61 10.68 8.72
CA GLY A 129 -16.39 11.21 9.85
C GLY A 129 -15.64 12.18 10.75
N ILE A 130 -14.31 12.31 10.61
CA ILE A 130 -13.46 13.09 11.53
C ILE A 130 -12.73 14.23 10.82
N SER A 131 -12.43 14.09 9.53
CA SER A 131 -11.72 15.09 8.73
C SER A 131 -12.57 15.51 7.55
N THR A 132 -13.00 16.77 7.57
CA THR A 132 -13.77 17.40 6.49
C THR A 132 -12.99 17.34 5.18
N THR A 133 -11.70 17.65 5.20
CA THR A 133 -10.84 17.54 4.02
C THR A 133 -10.81 16.12 3.44
N HIS A 134 -10.65 15.10 4.28
CA HIS A 134 -10.68 13.71 3.83
C HIS A 134 -12.04 13.34 3.22
N PHE A 135 -13.13 13.79 3.84
CA PHE A 135 -14.48 13.59 3.33
C PHE A 135 -14.62 14.14 1.90
N HIS A 136 -14.25 15.40 1.68
CA HIS A 136 -14.31 16.01 0.35
C HIS A 136 -13.41 15.26 -0.66
N ILE A 137 -12.21 14.86 -0.28
CA ILE A 137 -11.32 14.08 -1.17
C ILE A 137 -11.95 12.73 -1.54
N LEU A 138 -12.62 12.08 -0.60
CA LEU A 138 -13.33 10.83 -0.82
C LEU A 138 -14.50 11.02 -1.80
N MET A 139 -15.23 12.13 -1.69
CA MET A 139 -16.30 12.48 -2.65
C MET A 139 -15.74 12.75 -4.04
N ALA A 140 -14.68 13.57 -4.14
CA ALA A 140 -14.02 13.84 -5.41
C ALA A 140 -13.49 12.56 -6.06
N ARG A 141 -12.87 11.69 -5.27
CA ARG A 141 -12.40 10.37 -5.70
C ARG A 141 -13.53 9.50 -6.23
N SER A 142 -14.67 9.49 -5.54
CA SER A 142 -15.85 8.72 -5.94
C SER A 142 -16.41 9.21 -7.26
N ALA A 143 -16.50 10.53 -7.44
CA ALA A 143 -16.98 11.14 -8.68
C ALA A 143 -16.06 10.82 -9.87
N LEU A 144 -14.74 10.97 -9.69
CA LEU A 144 -13.75 10.67 -10.73
C LEU A 144 -13.66 9.18 -11.05
N HIS A 145 -13.81 8.31 -10.05
CA HIS A 145 -13.88 6.88 -10.32
C HIS A 145 -15.11 6.51 -11.14
N GLN A 146 -16.28 7.07 -10.80
CA GLN A 146 -17.50 6.86 -11.58
C GLN A 146 -17.37 7.37 -13.01
N LEU A 147 -16.73 8.54 -13.23
CA LEU A 147 -16.43 9.03 -14.58
C LEU A 147 -15.57 8.05 -15.36
N ARG A 148 -14.56 7.46 -14.72
CA ARG A 148 -13.66 6.49 -15.36
C ARG A 148 -14.36 5.18 -15.71
N MET A 149 -15.27 4.72 -14.86
CA MET A 149 -16.03 3.48 -15.06
C MET A 149 -17.21 3.65 -16.04
N ASN A 150 -17.82 4.84 -16.10
CA ASN A 150 -19.03 5.11 -16.87
C ASN A 150 -18.78 5.99 -18.09
N ARG A 151 -17.84 5.60 -18.95
CA ARG A 151 -17.47 6.35 -20.18
C ARG A 151 -18.64 6.58 -21.15
N TRP A 152 -19.68 5.76 -21.05
CA TRP A 152 -20.88 5.80 -21.91
C TRP A 152 -22.11 6.38 -21.21
N ALA A 153 -21.95 7.00 -20.02
CA ALA A 153 -23.06 7.67 -19.36
C ALA A 153 -23.57 8.86 -20.17
N ALA A 154 -24.82 9.25 -19.92
CA ALA A 154 -25.41 10.43 -20.53
C ALA A 154 -24.57 11.68 -20.22
N GLY A 155 -24.47 12.60 -21.18
CA GLY A 155 -23.62 13.81 -21.05
C GLY A 155 -23.98 14.69 -19.85
N THR A 156 -25.24 14.69 -19.41
CA THR A 156 -25.68 15.37 -18.18
C THR A 156 -25.08 14.74 -16.92
N THR A 157 -25.08 13.42 -16.83
CA THR A 157 -24.46 12.67 -15.73
C THR A 157 -22.95 12.92 -15.67
N LEU A 158 -22.28 12.91 -16.82
CA LEU A 158 -20.84 13.21 -16.90
C LEU A 158 -20.53 14.62 -16.37
N ARG A 159 -21.28 15.63 -16.80
CA ARG A 159 -21.10 17.01 -16.31
C ARG A 159 -21.35 17.15 -14.80
N HIS A 160 -22.38 16.47 -14.27
CA HIS A 160 -22.65 16.48 -12.83
C HIS A 160 -21.51 15.86 -12.02
N LEU A 161 -20.96 14.73 -12.48
CA LEU A 161 -19.82 14.09 -11.81
C LEU A 161 -18.55 14.93 -11.92
N GLN A 162 -18.30 15.57 -13.08
CA GLN A 162 -17.16 16.49 -13.25
C GLN A 162 -17.27 17.69 -12.31
N PHE A 163 -18.45 18.31 -12.25
CA PHE A 163 -18.72 19.41 -11.33
C PHE A 163 -18.54 18.99 -9.87
N ALA A 164 -19.08 17.84 -9.48
CA ALA A 164 -18.94 17.34 -8.12
C ALA A 164 -17.47 17.04 -7.77
N ALA A 165 -16.71 16.44 -8.70
CA ALA A 165 -15.28 16.21 -8.52
C ALA A 165 -14.52 17.53 -8.26
N ALA A 166 -14.72 18.54 -9.12
CA ALA A 166 -14.07 19.83 -8.99
C ALA A 166 -14.50 20.58 -7.71
N LYS A 167 -15.80 20.59 -7.39
CA LYS A 167 -16.35 21.19 -6.16
C LYS A 167 -15.66 20.60 -4.93
N HIS A 168 -15.69 19.28 -4.78
CA HIS A 168 -15.13 18.66 -3.58
C HIS A 168 -13.60 18.76 -3.54
N GLN A 169 -12.89 18.68 -4.66
CA GLN A 169 -11.44 18.91 -4.66
C GLN A 169 -11.09 20.35 -4.24
N ALA A 170 -11.82 21.35 -4.75
CA ALA A 170 -11.61 22.74 -4.39
C ALA A 170 -11.88 23.00 -2.90
N GLU A 171 -12.97 22.46 -2.36
CA GLU A 171 -13.28 22.59 -0.93
C GLU A 171 -12.24 21.90 -0.04
N ALA A 172 -11.77 20.70 -0.41
CA ALA A 172 -10.69 20.03 0.32
C ALA A 172 -9.41 20.89 0.39
N ILE A 173 -9.04 21.55 -0.72
CA ILE A 173 -7.87 22.43 -0.77
C ILE A 173 -8.10 23.70 0.07
N THR A 174 -9.30 24.29 0.00
CA THR A 174 -9.67 25.47 0.80
C THR A 174 -9.57 25.17 2.29
N ILE A 175 -10.20 24.10 2.76
CA ILE A 175 -10.18 23.70 4.17
C ILE A 175 -8.74 23.38 4.63
N LEU A 176 -7.94 22.70 3.80
CA LEU A 176 -6.54 22.46 4.12
C LEU A 176 -5.77 23.78 4.28
N ARG A 177 -5.98 24.76 3.38
CA ARG A 177 -5.32 26.06 3.46
C ARG A 177 -5.72 26.82 4.73
N GLU A 178 -7.00 26.78 5.09
CA GLU A 178 -7.51 27.39 6.32
C GLU A 178 -6.89 26.73 7.56
N ASN A 179 -6.85 25.40 7.60
CA ASN A 179 -6.21 24.65 8.69
C ASN A 179 -4.71 24.96 8.81
N VAL A 180 -3.99 25.04 7.69
CA VAL A 180 -2.57 25.41 7.68
C VAL A 180 -2.36 26.88 8.09
N ALA A 181 -3.28 27.78 7.73
CA ALA A 181 -3.20 29.20 8.09
C ALA A 181 -3.34 29.46 9.60
N GLN A 182 -3.88 28.50 10.37
CA GLN A 182 -3.92 28.57 11.83
C GLN A 182 -2.53 28.48 12.49
N GLY A 183 -1.49 28.11 11.74
CA GLY A 183 -0.11 28.13 12.22
C GLY A 183 0.11 27.21 13.42
N THR A 184 0.54 27.76 14.55
CA THR A 184 0.83 26.99 15.77
C THR A 184 -0.40 26.37 16.43
N ASP A 185 -1.58 26.91 16.17
CA ASP A 185 -2.84 26.42 16.74
C ASP A 185 -3.47 25.32 15.87
N ALA A 186 -2.86 25.01 14.72
CA ALA A 186 -3.39 24.07 13.77
C ALA A 186 -3.40 22.63 14.28
N ASN A 187 -4.44 21.88 13.92
CA ASN A 187 -4.49 20.44 14.16
C ASN A 187 -3.58 19.68 13.18
N VAL A 188 -2.33 19.47 13.59
CA VAL A 188 -1.29 18.83 12.76
C VAL A 188 -1.70 17.43 12.29
N LYS A 189 -2.45 16.66 13.10
CA LYS A 189 -2.93 15.32 12.71
C LYS A 189 -3.99 15.38 11.60
N GLU A 190 -4.83 16.40 11.61
CA GLU A 190 -5.82 16.65 10.57
C GLU A 190 -5.15 17.13 9.27
N ILE A 191 -4.15 18.01 9.38
CA ILE A 191 -3.32 18.43 8.23
C ILE A 191 -2.63 17.21 7.63
N LEU A 192 -2.01 16.35 8.44
CA LEU A 192 -1.37 15.13 7.94
C LEU A 192 -2.37 14.23 7.20
N THR A 193 -3.54 13.99 7.79
CA THR A 193 -4.60 13.18 7.16
C THR A 193 -5.01 13.79 5.82
N SER A 194 -5.19 15.11 5.77
CA SER A 194 -5.54 15.86 4.57
C SER A 194 -4.49 15.71 3.47
N VAL A 195 -3.22 15.88 3.82
CA VAL A 195 -2.10 15.82 2.88
C VAL A 195 -1.90 14.41 2.33
N ILE A 196 -1.98 13.35 3.16
CA ILE A 196 -1.91 11.96 2.68
C ILE A 196 -3.09 11.66 1.73
N SER A 197 -4.26 12.17 2.05
CA SER A 197 -5.47 11.98 1.24
C SER A 197 -5.32 12.64 -0.14
N LEU A 198 -4.78 13.86 -0.19
CA LEU A 198 -4.44 14.56 -1.43
C LEU A 198 -3.33 13.85 -2.19
N ALA A 199 -2.27 13.39 -1.53
CA ALA A 199 -1.17 12.67 -2.18
C ALA A 199 -1.68 11.43 -2.92
N THR A 200 -2.48 10.60 -2.24
CA THR A 200 -3.06 9.38 -2.83
C THR A 200 -4.15 9.68 -3.87
N PHE A 201 -4.81 10.83 -3.78
CA PHE A 201 -5.76 11.29 -4.79
C PHE A 201 -5.02 11.75 -6.07
N GLU A 202 -4.06 12.66 -5.94
CA GLU A 202 -3.27 13.18 -7.05
C GLU A 202 -2.46 12.06 -7.73
N GLN A 203 -2.01 11.05 -6.98
CA GLN A 203 -1.34 9.87 -7.54
C GLN A 203 -2.19 9.12 -8.60
N ARG A 204 -3.52 9.18 -8.50
CA ARG A 204 -4.44 8.42 -9.36
C ARG A 204 -5.21 9.26 -10.36
N TYR A 205 -5.47 10.51 -10.01
CA TYR A 205 -6.38 11.38 -10.75
C TYR A 205 -5.76 12.72 -11.13
N GLY A 206 -4.62 13.05 -10.54
CA GLY A 206 -3.97 14.32 -10.72
C GLY A 206 -2.62 14.16 -11.39
N SER A 207 -1.74 15.13 -11.14
CA SER A 207 -0.39 15.10 -11.68
C SER A 207 0.57 14.42 -10.71
N ARG A 208 1.52 13.65 -11.25
CA ARG A 208 2.61 13.06 -10.46
C ARG A 208 3.36 14.11 -9.64
N GLU A 209 3.63 15.29 -10.20
CA GLU A 209 4.32 16.38 -9.51
C GLU A 209 3.59 16.82 -8.23
N LYS A 210 2.27 17.09 -8.32
CA LYS A 210 1.44 17.42 -7.15
C LYS A 210 1.38 16.28 -6.15
N ALA A 211 1.26 15.04 -6.61
CA ALA A 211 1.29 13.87 -5.74
C ALA A 211 2.59 13.82 -4.93
N LEU A 212 3.75 13.97 -5.59
CA LEU A 212 5.06 13.98 -4.93
C LEU A 212 5.24 15.15 -3.97
N MET A 213 4.69 16.32 -4.29
CA MET A 213 4.67 17.48 -3.40
C MET A 213 3.90 17.15 -2.11
N HIS A 214 2.72 16.54 -2.21
CA HIS A 214 1.93 16.13 -1.03
C HIS A 214 2.60 14.98 -0.27
N PHE A 215 3.17 13.99 -0.95
CA PHE A 215 3.96 12.93 -0.29
C PHE A 215 5.14 13.53 0.50
N LYS A 216 5.82 14.52 -0.06
CA LYS A 216 6.88 15.27 0.65
C LYS A 216 6.36 15.98 1.88
N ALA A 217 5.27 16.74 1.74
CA ALA A 217 4.67 17.44 2.87
C ALA A 217 4.23 16.48 3.99
N ALA A 218 3.67 15.32 3.64
CA ALA A 218 3.34 14.29 4.62
C ALA A 218 4.58 13.75 5.35
N ARG A 219 5.69 13.50 4.65
CA ARG A 219 6.96 13.11 5.27
C ARG A 219 7.48 14.15 6.24
N ASP A 220 7.45 15.42 5.85
CA ASP A 220 7.93 16.51 6.70
C ASP A 220 7.08 16.62 7.97
N LEU A 221 5.77 16.42 7.86
CA LEU A 221 4.87 16.35 9.01
C LEU A 221 5.15 15.12 9.89
N PHE A 222 5.37 13.94 9.32
CA PHE A 222 5.77 12.75 10.08
C PHE A 222 7.09 12.94 10.84
N LYS A 223 8.06 13.65 10.26
CA LYS A 223 9.31 14.00 10.93
C LYS A 223 9.09 14.94 12.11
N GLN A 224 8.10 15.83 12.04
CA GLN A 224 7.77 16.76 13.12
C GLN A 224 7.01 16.10 14.27
N ILE A 225 6.00 15.29 13.96
CA ILE A 225 5.13 14.69 14.99
C ILE A 225 5.64 13.33 15.50
N GLY A 226 6.47 12.64 14.71
CA GLY A 226 6.88 11.26 14.97
C GLY A 226 5.88 10.22 14.44
N ILE A 227 6.40 9.09 13.96
CA ILE A 227 5.58 8.02 13.37
C ILE A 227 4.54 7.47 14.35
N GLY A 228 4.92 7.30 15.62
CA GLY A 228 4.03 6.76 16.67
C GLY A 228 2.81 7.65 16.93
N ASP A 229 3.01 8.97 17.03
CA ASP A 229 1.91 9.91 17.27
C ASP A 229 1.12 10.23 15.98
N GLY A 230 1.74 10.07 14.80
CA GLY A 230 1.09 10.22 13.51
C GLY A 230 0.21 9.03 13.11
N LEU A 231 0.54 7.82 13.57
CA LEU A 231 -0.15 6.55 13.29
C LEU A 231 -0.67 5.87 14.57
N ASP A 232 -1.05 6.66 15.57
CA ASP A 232 -1.49 6.20 16.89
C ASP A 232 -2.68 5.22 16.86
N ASP A 233 -3.46 5.25 15.77
CA ASP A 233 -4.57 4.34 15.51
C ASP A 233 -4.18 3.19 14.56
N ARG A 234 -4.54 1.96 14.94
CA ARG A 234 -4.32 0.72 14.15
C ARG A 234 -4.78 0.86 12.69
N LEU A 235 -5.95 1.43 12.46
CA LEU A 235 -6.55 1.56 11.14
C LEU A 235 -5.74 2.51 10.24
N ARG A 236 -5.11 3.54 10.82
CA ARG A 236 -4.19 4.44 10.10
C ARG A 236 -2.89 3.73 9.73
N GLU A 237 -2.38 2.89 10.62
CA GLU A 237 -1.17 2.12 10.34
C GLU A 237 -1.40 1.09 9.23
N GLU A 238 -2.49 0.31 9.28
CA GLU A 238 -2.84 -0.65 8.23
C GLU A 238 -3.00 0.05 6.87
N GLN A 239 -3.66 1.22 6.86
CA GLN A 239 -3.78 2.07 5.68
C GLN A 239 -2.40 2.53 5.16
N ALA A 240 -1.49 2.89 6.07
CA ALA A 240 -0.18 3.34 5.67
C ALA A 240 0.68 2.23 5.08
N LEU A 241 0.73 1.07 5.74
CA LEU A 241 1.41 -0.11 5.21
C LEU A 241 0.86 -0.53 3.84
N TRP A 242 -0.46 -0.40 3.63
CA TRP A 242 -1.08 -0.66 2.34
C TRP A 242 -0.57 0.29 1.25
N PHE A 243 -0.67 1.61 1.45
CA PHE A 243 -0.26 2.57 0.42
C PHE A 243 1.23 2.52 0.11
N GLU A 244 2.05 2.38 1.14
CA GLU A 244 3.48 2.17 0.98
C GLU A 244 3.79 0.87 0.20
N GLY A 245 2.92 -0.14 0.35
CA GLY A 245 3.06 -1.44 -0.30
C GLY A 245 2.58 -1.49 -1.74
N ILE A 246 1.51 -0.76 -2.12
CA ILE A 246 0.83 -1.00 -3.40
C ILE A 246 1.35 -0.21 -4.59
N TYR A 247 1.87 1.00 -4.38
CA TYR A 247 2.26 1.85 -5.50
C TYR A 247 3.57 1.39 -6.12
N ALA A 248 3.60 1.29 -7.45
CA ALA A 248 4.82 0.97 -8.19
C ALA A 248 5.82 2.15 -8.22
N ASP A 249 5.31 3.40 -8.17
CA ASP A 249 6.16 4.59 -8.16
C ASP A 249 6.97 4.64 -6.86
N PRO A 250 8.31 4.63 -6.92
CA PRO A 250 9.14 4.65 -5.73
C PRO A 250 9.07 6.00 -4.98
N GLY A 251 8.71 7.10 -5.66
CA GLY A 251 8.48 8.41 -5.04
C GLY A 251 7.13 8.54 -4.32
N ALA A 252 6.20 7.60 -4.54
CA ALA A 252 4.89 7.56 -3.90
C ALA A 252 4.96 6.96 -2.49
N SER A 253 5.72 7.63 -1.62
CA SER A 253 5.89 7.28 -0.21
C SER A 253 5.71 8.51 0.65
N PHE A 254 4.79 8.47 1.62
CA PHE A 254 4.68 9.53 2.62
C PHE A 254 5.49 9.23 3.88
N MET A 255 6.14 8.07 3.95
CA MET A 255 6.97 7.67 5.09
C MET A 255 8.46 7.89 4.80
N TRP A 256 8.91 7.60 3.58
CA TRP A 256 10.32 7.57 3.25
C TRP A 256 10.66 8.48 2.07
N SER A 257 11.79 9.16 2.16
CA SER A 257 12.30 10.03 1.10
C SER A 257 13.44 9.37 0.33
N THR A 258 14.25 10.13 -0.40
CA THR A 258 15.51 9.64 -0.97
C THR A 258 16.63 9.57 0.07
N GLU A 259 16.56 10.41 1.12
CA GLU A 259 17.63 10.53 2.11
C GLU A 259 17.76 9.30 3.00
N ASP A 260 16.66 8.60 3.32
CA ASP A 260 16.73 7.37 4.12
C ASP A 260 17.10 6.12 3.29
N ALA A 261 17.48 6.28 2.00
CA ALA A 261 17.78 5.17 1.11
C ALA A 261 18.99 4.37 1.61
N THR A 262 20.01 5.05 2.16
CA THR A 262 21.19 4.42 2.75
C THR A 262 20.83 3.54 3.94
N GLU A 263 19.97 4.03 4.83
CA GLU A 263 19.49 3.26 5.98
C GLU A 263 18.70 2.03 5.52
N ARG A 264 17.76 2.21 4.60
CA ARG A 264 16.97 1.11 4.03
C ARG A 264 17.82 0.10 3.25
N LEU A 265 18.90 0.55 2.59
CA LEU A 265 19.86 -0.33 1.94
C LEU A 265 20.64 -1.14 2.99
N SER A 266 21.00 -0.52 4.11
CA SER A 266 21.60 -1.24 5.25
C SER A 266 20.66 -2.31 5.81
N TRP A 267 19.35 -2.02 5.86
CA TRP A 267 18.31 -2.98 6.26
C TRP A 267 18.21 -4.16 5.30
N LEU A 268 18.21 -3.90 3.98
CA LEU A 268 18.21 -4.95 2.96
C LEU A 268 19.47 -5.81 3.04
N THR A 269 20.64 -5.18 3.18
CA THR A 269 21.93 -5.88 3.29
C THR A 269 21.96 -6.76 4.53
N SER A 270 21.50 -6.24 5.67
CA SER A 270 21.38 -7.00 6.92
C SER A 270 20.42 -8.17 6.78
N LEU A 271 19.29 -7.97 6.09
CA LEU A 271 18.32 -9.04 5.84
C LEU A 271 18.91 -10.14 4.96
N ILE A 272 19.64 -9.79 3.90
CA ILE A 272 20.33 -10.77 3.02
C ILE A 272 21.38 -11.55 3.81
N ASP A 273 22.12 -10.88 4.71
CA ASP A 273 23.12 -11.53 5.56
C ASP A 273 22.51 -12.49 6.58
N GLU A 274 21.34 -12.15 7.13
CA GLU A 274 20.59 -13.07 7.98
C GLU A 274 20.04 -14.25 7.18
N VAL A 275 19.45 -14.01 6.01
CA VAL A 275 18.96 -15.10 5.14
C VAL A 275 20.10 -16.03 4.74
N ASP A 276 21.25 -15.50 4.37
CA ASP A 276 22.45 -16.28 4.03
C ASP A 276 22.88 -17.20 5.18
N ARG A 277 22.91 -16.67 6.41
CA ARG A 277 23.24 -17.46 7.61
C ARG A 277 22.19 -18.53 7.89
N ILE A 278 20.91 -18.17 7.92
CA ILE A 278 19.82 -19.10 8.20
C ILE A 278 19.81 -20.23 7.17
N TRP A 279 20.04 -19.90 5.89
CA TRP A 279 20.03 -20.88 4.82
C TRP A 279 21.20 -21.87 4.93
N LYS A 280 22.39 -21.40 5.34
CA LYS A 280 23.54 -22.25 5.67
C LYS A 280 23.25 -23.15 6.88
N ASP A 281 22.71 -22.58 7.95
CA ASP A 281 22.38 -23.33 9.17
C ASP A 281 21.34 -24.43 8.89
N GLN A 282 20.37 -24.17 8.01
CA GLN A 282 19.45 -25.20 7.53
C GLN A 282 20.14 -26.35 6.80
N GLN A 283 21.24 -26.10 6.08
CA GLN A 283 21.99 -27.20 5.45
C GLN A 283 22.70 -28.09 6.48
N LEU A 284 22.84 -27.66 7.74
CA LEU A 284 23.41 -28.50 8.80
C LEU A 284 22.36 -29.43 9.44
N LEU A 285 21.07 -29.18 9.20
CA LEU A 285 20.01 -30.07 9.69
C LEU A 285 20.03 -31.42 8.95
N PRO A 286 19.59 -32.51 9.62
CA PRO A 286 19.32 -33.78 8.97
C PRO A 286 18.37 -33.59 7.78
N ILE A 287 18.53 -34.37 6.72
CA ILE A 287 17.72 -34.23 5.48
C ILE A 287 16.22 -34.22 5.78
N ASN A 288 15.77 -35.08 6.71
CA ASN A 288 14.35 -35.20 7.11
C ASN A 288 13.83 -33.96 7.86
N SER A 289 14.73 -33.11 8.36
CA SER A 289 14.43 -31.86 9.05
C SER A 289 14.61 -30.63 8.14
N ARG A 290 15.28 -30.79 6.98
CA ARG A 290 15.37 -29.73 5.96
C ARG A 290 14.03 -29.64 5.26
N SER A 291 13.32 -28.57 5.54
CA SER A 291 11.93 -28.49 5.12
C SER A 291 11.59 -27.04 4.76
N ALA A 292 10.79 -26.86 3.72
CA ALA A 292 10.42 -25.54 3.23
C ALA A 292 9.66 -24.76 4.31
N PHE A 293 9.93 -23.46 4.42
CA PHE A 293 9.18 -22.57 5.32
C PHE A 293 7.74 -22.39 4.84
N VAL A 294 7.56 -22.34 3.52
CA VAL A 294 6.26 -22.30 2.86
C VAL A 294 6.06 -23.63 2.12
N PRO A 295 5.01 -24.41 2.41
CA PRO A 295 4.74 -25.69 1.72
C PRO A 295 4.61 -25.51 0.20
N LEU A 296 5.13 -26.48 -0.56
CA LEU A 296 5.10 -26.44 -2.04
C LEU A 296 3.67 -26.37 -2.59
N GLU A 297 2.75 -27.13 -1.98
CA GLU A 297 1.35 -27.26 -2.40
C GLU A 297 0.42 -26.20 -1.79
N SER A 298 0.97 -25.11 -1.21
CA SER A 298 0.14 -24.04 -0.61
C SER A 298 -0.23 -22.98 -1.63
N ARG A 299 -1.43 -22.39 -1.52
CA ARG A 299 -1.84 -21.25 -2.36
C ARG A 299 -0.92 -20.06 -2.13
N LEU A 300 -0.47 -19.85 -0.89
CA LEU A 300 0.53 -18.81 -0.61
C LEU A 300 1.77 -18.98 -1.49
N ARG A 301 2.28 -20.20 -1.65
CA ARG A 301 3.45 -20.47 -2.50
C ARG A 301 3.18 -20.15 -3.95
N GLU A 302 2.03 -20.57 -4.46
CA GLU A 302 1.59 -20.30 -5.82
C GLU A 302 1.53 -18.79 -6.10
N PHE A 303 0.82 -18.02 -5.26
CA PHE A 303 0.71 -16.57 -5.40
C PHE A 303 2.06 -15.84 -5.44
N ILE A 304 2.98 -16.17 -4.53
CA ILE A 304 4.29 -15.49 -4.45
C ILE A 304 5.28 -15.94 -5.53
N SER A 305 5.02 -17.08 -6.19
CA SER A 305 5.93 -17.65 -7.20
C SER A 305 5.40 -17.62 -8.63
N ARG A 306 4.12 -17.32 -8.84
CA ARG A 306 3.54 -17.22 -10.17
C ARG A 306 4.26 -16.17 -11.00
N ASP A 307 4.45 -16.47 -12.28
CA ASP A 307 4.94 -15.47 -13.20
C ASP A 307 3.82 -14.46 -13.47
N THR A 308 4.05 -13.22 -13.06
CA THR A 308 3.10 -12.14 -13.25
C THR A 308 3.39 -11.33 -14.50
N ALA A 309 4.54 -11.52 -15.17
CA ALA A 309 5.01 -10.68 -16.27
C ALA A 309 4.90 -9.16 -15.99
N GLY A 310 4.98 -8.74 -14.71
CA GLY A 310 4.78 -7.35 -14.31
C GLY A 310 3.35 -6.83 -14.51
N ARG A 311 2.35 -7.73 -14.50
CA ARG A 311 0.93 -7.41 -14.65
C ARG A 311 0.56 -6.22 -13.77
N ILE A 312 -0.03 -5.23 -14.42
CA ILE A 312 -0.60 -4.08 -13.76
C ILE A 312 -2.06 -4.40 -13.45
N ILE A 313 -2.49 -4.14 -12.21
CA ILE A 313 -3.85 -4.43 -11.73
C ILE A 313 -4.54 -3.16 -11.22
N GLY A 314 -5.87 -3.22 -11.18
CA GLY A 314 -6.74 -2.11 -10.81
C GLY A 314 -7.02 -1.13 -11.96
N ALA A 315 -8.03 -0.30 -11.79
CA ALA A 315 -8.52 0.61 -12.82
C ALA A 315 -7.53 1.73 -13.22
N TYR A 316 -6.54 2.04 -12.37
CA TYR A 316 -5.63 3.17 -12.57
C TYR A 316 -4.29 2.78 -13.16
N GLY A 317 -3.96 1.50 -13.18
CA GLY A 317 -2.70 1.06 -13.74
C GLY A 317 -1.47 1.33 -12.84
N ASP A 318 -1.68 1.58 -11.54
CA ASP A 318 -0.65 2.03 -10.59
C ASP A 318 -0.13 0.93 -9.64
N ILE A 319 -0.76 -0.25 -9.68
CA ILE A 319 -0.44 -1.40 -8.84
C ILE A 319 0.22 -2.48 -9.69
N ASN A 320 1.44 -2.87 -9.35
CA ASN A 320 2.24 -3.85 -10.08
C ASN A 320 2.35 -5.16 -9.28
N GLU A 321 1.89 -6.28 -9.85
CA GLU A 321 1.88 -7.56 -9.12
C GLU A 321 3.27 -8.05 -8.72
N ALA A 322 4.31 -7.84 -9.53
CA ALA A 322 5.67 -8.26 -9.18
C ALA A 322 6.21 -7.50 -7.95
N ALA A 323 5.89 -6.20 -7.84
CA ALA A 323 6.23 -5.40 -6.67
C ALA A 323 5.51 -5.91 -5.40
N LEU A 324 4.23 -6.28 -5.52
CA LEU A 324 3.47 -6.86 -4.41
C LEU A 324 4.00 -8.24 -3.99
N GLN A 325 4.39 -9.10 -4.95
CA GLN A 325 5.01 -10.40 -4.64
C GLN A 325 6.29 -10.22 -3.82
N ILE A 326 7.17 -9.31 -4.24
CA ILE A 326 8.40 -8.98 -3.51
C ILE A 326 8.05 -8.48 -2.11
N ARG A 327 7.02 -7.63 -1.97
CA ARG A 327 6.55 -7.14 -0.66
C ARG A 327 6.13 -8.29 0.25
N CYS A 328 5.27 -9.20 -0.23
CA CYS A 328 4.83 -10.39 0.51
C CYS A 328 6.02 -11.27 0.92
N LEU A 329 6.97 -11.49 0.00
CA LEU A 329 8.19 -12.25 0.29
C LEU A 329 9.05 -11.57 1.36
N LEU A 330 9.24 -10.25 1.28
CA LEU A 330 10.00 -9.50 2.27
C LEU A 330 9.36 -9.56 3.65
N ILE A 331 8.02 -9.55 3.75
CA ILE A 331 7.33 -9.75 5.04
C ILE A 331 7.62 -11.16 5.58
N LEU A 332 7.40 -12.21 4.78
CA LEU A 332 7.67 -13.60 5.18
C LEU A 332 9.12 -13.81 5.64
N VAL A 333 10.07 -13.31 4.87
CA VAL A 333 11.50 -13.43 5.15
C VAL A 333 11.89 -12.63 6.38
N SER A 334 11.31 -11.43 6.58
CA SER A 334 11.55 -10.64 7.79
C SER A 334 10.99 -11.33 9.04
N VAL A 335 9.83 -12.00 8.95
CA VAL A 335 9.31 -12.86 10.04
C VAL A 335 10.30 -13.98 10.36
N ILE A 336 10.78 -14.71 9.36
CA ILE A 336 11.74 -15.82 9.54
C ILE A 336 13.05 -15.31 10.18
N ALA A 337 13.60 -14.20 9.69
CA ALA A 337 14.83 -13.62 10.20
C ALA A 337 14.68 -13.16 11.66
N ASN A 338 13.57 -12.50 12.00
CA ASN A 338 13.33 -12.06 13.38
C ASN A 338 13.11 -13.23 14.33
N LEU A 339 12.42 -14.30 13.90
CA LEU A 339 12.32 -15.54 14.67
C LEU A 339 13.71 -16.13 14.93
N HIS A 340 14.57 -16.18 13.92
CA HIS A 340 15.93 -16.68 14.06
C HIS A 340 16.77 -15.87 15.07
N VAL A 341 16.68 -14.54 15.01
CA VAL A 341 17.37 -13.64 15.94
C VAL A 341 16.92 -13.87 17.39
N GLN A 342 15.61 -14.06 17.64
CA GLN A 342 15.09 -14.35 18.98
C GLN A 342 15.70 -15.61 19.61
N PHE A 343 16.06 -16.62 18.81
CA PHE A 343 16.64 -17.88 19.29
C PHE A 343 18.17 -17.90 19.30
N GLY A 344 18.83 -16.74 19.15
CA GLY A 344 20.25 -16.58 19.45
C GLY A 344 21.19 -16.59 18.23
N GLY A 345 20.70 -16.21 17.04
CA GLY A 345 21.49 -16.11 15.81
C GLY A 345 22.70 -15.14 15.82
N LYS A 346 23.07 -14.55 16.97
CA LYS A 346 24.29 -13.73 17.15
C LYS A 346 25.49 -14.52 17.70
N LYS A 347 25.31 -15.76 18.20
CA LYS A 347 26.40 -16.69 18.55
C LYS A 347 26.40 -17.86 17.58
N HIS A 348 27.59 -18.42 17.29
CA HIS A 348 27.77 -19.52 16.33
C HIS A 348 26.68 -20.59 16.45
N THR A 349 25.98 -20.81 15.32
CA THR A 349 25.02 -21.87 15.00
C THR A 349 23.95 -22.14 16.07
N PRO A 350 22.67 -21.77 15.85
CA PRO A 350 21.59 -22.26 16.69
C PRO A 350 21.64 -23.79 16.69
N GLY A 351 21.68 -24.42 17.86
CA GLY A 351 21.55 -25.87 17.95
C GLY A 351 20.29 -26.33 17.21
N ALA A 352 20.34 -27.50 16.57
CA ALA A 352 19.26 -28.04 15.73
C ALA A 352 17.83 -27.90 16.34
N PRO A 353 17.61 -28.08 17.67
CA PRO A 353 16.29 -27.87 18.28
C PRO A 353 15.76 -26.44 18.15
N LYS A 354 16.63 -25.42 18.26
CA LYS A 354 16.23 -24.01 18.15
C LYS A 354 15.84 -23.65 16.72
N LEU A 355 16.63 -24.12 15.75
CA LEU A 355 16.31 -23.92 14.33
C LEU A 355 14.99 -24.63 13.95
N GLN A 356 14.71 -25.79 14.54
CA GLN A 356 13.43 -26.46 14.36
C GLN A 356 12.26 -25.63 14.89
N VAL A 357 12.42 -24.92 16.02
CA VAL A 357 11.40 -24.00 16.54
C VAL A 357 11.16 -22.84 15.57
N VAL A 358 12.22 -22.26 15.00
CA VAL A 358 12.12 -21.19 13.99
C VAL A 358 11.36 -21.67 12.76
N VAL A 359 11.70 -22.83 12.22
CA VAL A 359 11.01 -23.43 11.05
C VAL A 359 9.54 -23.69 11.37
N THR A 360 9.25 -24.23 12.56
CA THR A 360 7.88 -24.53 13.00
C THR A 360 7.05 -23.25 13.18
N ALA A 361 7.63 -22.21 13.77
CA ALA A 361 6.97 -20.90 13.93
C ALA A 361 6.71 -20.23 12.57
N ALA A 362 7.69 -20.20 11.68
CA ALA A 362 7.52 -19.64 10.34
C ALA A 362 6.45 -20.38 9.52
N ARG A 363 6.35 -21.70 9.67
CA ARG A 363 5.26 -22.50 9.07
C ARG A 363 3.91 -22.19 9.69
N GLY A 364 3.85 -21.97 11.00
CA GLY A 364 2.63 -21.51 11.67
C GLY A 364 2.13 -20.18 11.08
N TYR A 365 3.04 -19.24 10.82
CA TYR A 365 2.70 -17.99 10.14
C TYR A 365 2.19 -18.21 8.71
N ALA A 366 2.90 -19.02 7.91
CA ALA A 366 2.48 -19.35 6.55
C ALA A 366 1.11 -20.07 6.52
N SER A 367 0.87 -20.97 7.48
CA SER A 367 -0.42 -21.68 7.63
C SER A 367 -1.55 -20.74 8.01
N TRP A 368 -1.30 -19.73 8.84
CA TRP A 368 -2.30 -18.71 9.16
C TRP A 368 -2.72 -17.92 7.92
N ILE A 369 -1.76 -17.54 7.07
CA ILE A 369 -2.07 -16.88 5.79
C ILE A 369 -2.90 -17.82 4.91
N GLU A 370 -2.51 -19.10 4.80
CA GLU A 370 -3.25 -20.10 4.04
C GLU A 370 -4.70 -20.27 4.54
N ASP A 371 -4.90 -20.34 5.86
CA ASP A 371 -6.23 -20.38 6.48
C ASP A 371 -7.06 -19.15 6.11
N MET A 372 -6.43 -17.97 6.03
CA MET A 372 -7.10 -16.74 5.60
C MET A 372 -7.42 -16.75 4.10
N LEU A 373 -6.55 -17.30 3.26
CA LEU A 373 -6.84 -17.49 1.83
C LEU A 373 -8.03 -18.45 1.63
N ILE A 374 -8.08 -19.55 2.40
CA ILE A 374 -9.19 -20.52 2.39
C ILE A 374 -10.48 -19.88 2.89
N LYS A 375 -10.44 -19.20 4.04
CA LYS A 375 -11.61 -18.53 4.66
C LYS A 375 -12.24 -17.51 3.72
N ASN A 376 -11.42 -16.76 3.00
CA ASN A 376 -11.87 -15.80 2.00
C ASN A 376 -12.13 -16.42 0.63
N LYS A 377 -12.04 -17.75 0.48
CA LYS A 377 -12.28 -18.46 -0.79
C LYS A 377 -11.46 -17.91 -1.97
N LEU A 378 -10.23 -17.48 -1.69
CA LEU A 378 -9.31 -16.96 -2.71
C LEU A 378 -8.62 -18.12 -3.40
N GLY A 379 -8.74 -18.20 -4.72
CA GLY A 379 -8.14 -19.22 -5.58
C GLY A 379 -6.99 -18.68 -6.42
N GLU A 380 -6.51 -19.52 -7.33
CA GLU A 380 -5.30 -19.31 -8.15
C GLU A 380 -5.36 -18.03 -9.01
N ASP A 381 -6.56 -17.70 -9.49
CA ASP A 381 -6.81 -16.56 -10.40
C ASP A 381 -6.87 -15.19 -9.70
N GLN A 382 -6.87 -15.14 -8.36
CA GLN A 382 -7.03 -13.91 -7.59
C GLN A 382 -5.76 -13.03 -7.59
N ALA A 383 -5.89 -11.74 -7.29
CA ALA A 383 -4.76 -10.81 -7.35
C ALA A 383 -3.83 -11.01 -6.15
N ILE A 384 -2.51 -10.85 -6.35
CA ILE A 384 -1.54 -10.81 -5.24
C ILE A 384 -1.83 -9.67 -4.24
N ALA A 385 -2.60 -8.65 -4.68
CA ALA A 385 -3.14 -7.61 -3.81
C ALA A 385 -3.99 -8.18 -2.66
N ASP A 386 -4.74 -9.27 -2.89
CA ASP A 386 -5.53 -9.94 -1.85
C ASP A 386 -4.61 -10.57 -0.79
N VAL A 387 -3.52 -11.20 -1.23
CA VAL A 387 -2.52 -11.80 -0.32
C VAL A 387 -1.82 -10.72 0.49
N LEU A 388 -1.35 -9.64 -0.15
CA LEU A 388 -0.76 -8.51 0.56
C LEU A 388 -1.74 -7.95 1.58
N TRP A 389 -3.00 -7.78 1.18
CA TRP A 389 -4.03 -7.30 2.08
C TRP A 389 -4.19 -8.23 3.29
N ILE A 390 -4.28 -9.54 3.10
CA ILE A 390 -4.37 -10.53 4.19
C ILE A 390 -3.17 -10.41 5.14
N MET A 391 -1.97 -10.25 4.59
CA MET A 391 -0.75 -10.14 5.40
C MET A 391 -0.70 -8.84 6.20
N LEU A 392 -1.25 -7.75 5.67
CA LEU A 392 -1.28 -6.44 6.34
C LEU A 392 -2.50 -6.28 7.26
N GLN A 393 -3.57 -7.02 7.05
CA GLN A 393 -4.78 -6.91 7.83
C GLN A 393 -4.65 -7.67 9.16
N ASN A 394 -4.98 -7.01 10.26
CA ASN A 394 -5.12 -7.66 11.56
C ASN A 394 -3.91 -8.50 11.99
N PHE A 395 -2.70 -8.15 11.51
CA PHE A 395 -1.48 -8.86 11.90
C PHE A 395 -1.24 -8.86 13.42
N ARG A 396 -1.86 -7.89 14.11
CA ARG A 396 -1.88 -7.77 15.57
C ARG A 396 -2.78 -8.82 16.25
N ASP A 397 -3.78 -9.33 15.54
CA ASP A 397 -4.74 -10.35 16.02
C ASP A 397 -4.48 -11.72 15.35
N MET A 398 -3.23 -11.94 14.92
CA MET A 398 -2.84 -13.16 14.25
C MET A 398 -2.93 -14.36 15.21
N GLU A 399 -3.80 -15.32 14.89
CA GLU A 399 -3.98 -16.57 15.63
C GLU A 399 -3.57 -17.77 14.76
N PRO A 400 -2.27 -18.10 14.68
CA PRO A 400 -1.80 -19.20 13.85
C PRO A 400 -2.27 -20.53 14.44
N ARG A 401 -3.03 -21.29 13.65
CA ARG A 401 -3.37 -22.66 14.01
C ARG A 401 -2.09 -23.51 13.99
N MET A 402 -2.04 -24.47 14.91
CA MET A 402 -1.05 -25.55 14.94
C MET A 402 0.35 -25.25 15.47
N THR A 403 0.63 -24.09 16.03
CA THR A 403 1.86 -23.92 16.82
C THR A 403 1.59 -24.27 18.28
N ALA A 404 2.00 -25.47 18.72
CA ALA A 404 2.03 -25.82 20.15
C ALA A 404 3.40 -25.48 20.76
N GLY A 405 3.41 -25.07 22.02
CA GLY A 405 4.65 -24.86 22.78
C GLY A 405 5.47 -23.64 22.34
N LEU A 406 6.78 -23.83 22.16
CA LEU A 406 7.75 -22.73 21.97
C LEU A 406 7.58 -21.96 20.66
N ALA A 407 7.04 -22.58 19.60
CA ALA A 407 6.84 -21.93 18.31
C ALA A 407 5.76 -20.83 18.38
N GLN A 408 4.65 -21.09 19.10
CA GLN A 408 3.60 -20.08 19.33
C GLN A 408 4.11 -18.94 20.18
N GLN A 409 4.87 -19.26 21.24
CA GLN A 409 5.45 -18.25 22.10
C GLN A 409 6.42 -17.34 21.32
N ALA A 410 7.15 -17.88 20.35
CA ALA A 410 8.01 -17.09 19.48
C ALA A 410 7.21 -16.13 18.61
N LEU A 411 6.16 -16.62 17.94
CA LEU A 411 5.29 -15.78 17.11
C LEU A 411 4.63 -14.68 17.94
N ASN A 412 4.08 -15.00 19.11
CA ASN A 412 3.42 -14.04 20.00
C ASN A 412 4.39 -12.97 20.56
N ARG A 413 5.70 -13.26 20.59
CA ARG A 413 6.74 -12.30 21.03
C ARG A 413 7.28 -11.44 19.89
N LEU A 414 6.99 -11.78 18.63
CA LEU A 414 7.41 -10.93 17.51
C LEU A 414 6.67 -9.61 17.56
N ASN A 415 7.44 -8.53 17.42
CA ASN A 415 6.85 -7.23 17.08
C ASN A 415 6.50 -7.22 15.59
N MET A 416 5.31 -7.72 15.25
CA MET A 416 4.82 -7.80 13.86
C MET A 416 4.73 -6.43 13.19
N GLN A 417 4.40 -5.39 13.96
CA GLN A 417 4.42 -4.00 13.48
C GLN A 417 5.82 -3.64 12.96
N HIS A 418 6.86 -3.84 13.77
CA HIS A 418 8.23 -3.57 13.36
C HIS A 418 8.64 -4.39 12.13
N VAL A 419 8.28 -5.67 12.09
CA VAL A 419 8.55 -6.56 10.95
C VAL A 419 7.93 -6.01 9.66
N HIS A 420 6.68 -5.58 9.70
CA HIS A 420 5.98 -5.05 8.54
C HIS A 420 6.58 -3.72 8.08
N TRP A 421 6.84 -2.79 8.98
CA TRP A 421 7.47 -1.51 8.66
C TRP A 421 8.86 -1.67 8.07
N HIS A 422 9.70 -2.50 8.69
CA HIS A 422 11.05 -2.79 8.19
C HIS A 422 11.00 -3.40 6.78
N ALA A 423 10.11 -4.38 6.57
CA ALA A 423 9.91 -4.96 5.25
C ALA A 423 9.39 -3.92 4.24
N CYS A 424 8.51 -2.98 4.65
CA CYS A 424 7.96 -1.94 3.76
C CYS A 424 9.08 -0.98 3.34
N GLY A 425 9.92 -0.56 4.28
CA GLY A 425 11.06 0.31 3.99
C GLY A 425 12.04 -0.35 3.02
N ILE A 426 12.31 -1.66 3.18
CA ILE A 426 13.10 -2.41 2.20
C ILE A 426 12.38 -2.46 0.85
N ALA A 427 11.08 -2.78 0.81
CA ALA A 427 10.34 -2.84 -0.43
C ALA A 427 10.33 -1.50 -1.17
N ASN A 428 10.26 -0.39 -0.43
CA ASN A 428 10.32 0.96 -0.99
C ASN A 428 11.63 1.20 -1.75
N ILE A 429 12.80 0.85 -1.20
CA ILE A 429 14.05 0.98 -1.98
C ILE A 429 14.14 -0.02 -3.12
N VAL A 430 13.56 -1.22 -2.99
CA VAL A 430 13.61 -2.23 -4.06
C VAL A 430 12.88 -1.77 -5.32
N LYS A 431 11.87 -0.89 -5.20
CA LYS A 431 11.20 -0.26 -6.35
C LYS A 431 12.16 0.54 -7.25
N TYR A 432 13.25 1.08 -6.69
CA TYR A 432 14.30 1.78 -7.44
C TYR A 432 15.27 0.83 -8.18
N MET A 433 15.27 -0.47 -7.89
CA MET A 433 16.17 -1.42 -8.55
C MET A 433 15.72 -1.72 -9.99
N PRO A 434 16.65 -1.95 -10.94
CA PRO A 434 16.31 -2.48 -12.26
C PRO A 434 15.52 -3.79 -12.20
N GLU A 435 14.61 -4.01 -13.15
CA GLU A 435 13.69 -5.17 -13.14
C GLU A 435 14.43 -6.51 -13.02
N HIS A 436 15.50 -6.72 -13.79
CA HIS A 436 16.29 -7.96 -13.72
C HIS A 436 16.88 -8.23 -12.32
N ARG A 437 17.19 -7.18 -11.54
CA ARG A 437 17.68 -7.31 -10.16
C ARG A 437 16.54 -7.60 -9.19
N ARG A 438 15.37 -7.00 -9.39
CA ARG A 438 14.17 -7.32 -8.63
C ARG A 438 13.78 -8.79 -8.79
N ILE A 439 13.80 -9.30 -10.03
CA ILE A 439 13.57 -10.71 -10.34
C ILE A 439 14.62 -11.59 -9.66
N LEU A 440 15.91 -11.25 -9.75
CA LEU A 440 16.97 -12.01 -9.09
C LEU A 440 16.79 -12.08 -7.57
N LEU A 441 16.46 -10.94 -6.93
CA LEU A 441 16.17 -10.91 -5.50
C LEU A 441 14.95 -11.76 -5.16
N ARG A 442 13.86 -11.61 -5.90
CA ARG A 442 12.62 -12.40 -5.74
C ARG A 442 12.92 -13.89 -5.81
N ASP A 443 13.60 -14.34 -6.86
CA ASP A 443 13.87 -15.75 -7.10
C ASP A 443 14.83 -16.35 -6.04
N TRP A 444 15.80 -15.56 -5.57
CA TRP A 444 16.68 -15.94 -4.47
C TRP A 444 15.92 -16.10 -3.15
N LEU A 445 15.04 -15.15 -2.81
CA LEU A 445 14.16 -15.25 -1.63
C LEU A 445 13.17 -16.41 -1.75
N LEU A 446 12.62 -16.65 -2.95
CA LEU A 446 11.75 -17.79 -3.23
C LEU A 446 12.44 -19.14 -3.06
N ALA A 447 13.71 -19.23 -3.45
CA ALA A 447 14.52 -20.42 -3.25
C ALA A 447 14.78 -20.69 -1.76
N PHE A 448 15.07 -19.64 -0.99
CA PHE A 448 15.22 -19.71 0.47
C PHE A 448 13.94 -20.18 1.16
N VAL A 449 12.80 -19.48 0.97
CA VAL A 449 11.54 -19.85 1.64
C VAL A 449 11.02 -21.23 1.20
N GLY A 450 11.35 -21.63 -0.03
CA GLY A 450 11.04 -22.95 -0.60
C GLY A 450 11.95 -24.08 -0.12
N GLY A 451 12.96 -23.80 0.72
CA GLY A 451 13.87 -24.81 1.26
C GLY A 451 14.76 -25.47 0.20
N LYS A 452 15.08 -24.76 -0.90
CA LYS A 452 16.02 -25.27 -1.91
C LYS A 452 17.43 -25.41 -1.30
N ARG A 453 18.32 -26.12 -1.99
CA ARG A 453 19.75 -26.16 -1.62
C ARG A 453 20.32 -24.74 -1.67
N TYR A 454 21.19 -24.42 -0.71
CA TYR A 454 21.86 -23.12 -0.66
C TYR A 454 22.62 -22.84 -1.96
N THR A 455 22.26 -21.75 -2.65
CA THR A 455 22.80 -21.39 -3.96
C THR A 455 23.93 -20.35 -3.89
N GLY A 456 24.36 -19.97 -2.68
CA GLY A 456 25.30 -18.88 -2.47
C GLY A 456 24.61 -17.57 -2.05
N LYS A 457 25.42 -16.69 -1.46
CA LYS A 457 25.00 -15.37 -1.00
C LYS A 457 24.66 -14.48 -2.20
N LEU A 458 23.51 -13.81 -2.14
CA LEU A 458 23.19 -12.75 -3.10
C LEU A 458 24.16 -11.59 -2.90
N LYS A 459 24.90 -11.24 -3.95
CA LYS A 459 25.80 -10.08 -3.92
C LYS A 459 25.03 -8.85 -4.40
N LEU A 460 24.78 -7.93 -3.47
CA LEU A 460 24.40 -6.58 -3.83
C LEU A 460 25.67 -5.77 -4.10
N ASN A 461 25.77 -5.10 -5.25
CA ASN A 461 26.81 -4.11 -5.53
C ASN A 461 26.25 -2.73 -5.16
N ASP A 462 27.10 -1.81 -4.69
CA ASP A 462 26.71 -0.45 -4.32
C ASP A 462 26.08 0.31 -5.52
N PHE A 463 26.45 -0.07 -6.74
CA PHE A 463 25.86 0.44 -7.99
C PHE A 463 24.47 -0.16 -8.33
N ILE A 464 23.83 -0.94 -7.46
CA ILE A 464 22.54 -1.59 -7.80
C ILE A 464 21.42 -0.59 -8.08
N PHE A 465 21.58 0.64 -7.59
CA PHE A 465 20.65 1.71 -7.83
C PHE A 465 21.20 2.75 -8.83
N SER A 466 22.40 2.57 -9.41
CA SER A 466 23.11 3.61 -10.18
C SER A 466 22.43 4.11 -11.46
N TYR A 467 21.27 3.57 -11.83
CA TYR A 467 20.46 3.99 -12.97
C TYR A 467 19.18 4.75 -12.59
N THR A 468 18.92 4.93 -11.29
CA THR A 468 17.98 5.96 -10.87
C THR A 468 18.72 7.28 -10.89
N ASP A 469 18.14 8.31 -11.49
CA ASP A 469 18.62 9.69 -11.40
C ASP A 469 18.70 10.08 -9.91
N PHE A 470 19.85 9.80 -9.30
CA PHE A 470 20.27 10.24 -7.97
C PHE A 470 21.12 11.49 -8.12
N THR A 471 20.68 12.46 -8.92
CA THR A 471 21.50 13.64 -9.24
C THR A 471 21.86 14.53 -8.05
N ASP A 472 21.43 14.20 -6.82
CA ASP A 472 21.80 14.91 -5.60
C ASP A 472 22.68 14.13 -4.60
N PHE A 473 23.15 12.92 -4.90
CA PHE A 473 23.94 12.12 -3.93
C PHE A 473 25.47 12.31 -3.97
N SER A 474 26.00 13.36 -4.62
CA SER A 474 27.43 13.71 -4.52
C SER A 474 27.66 15.20 -4.27
N GLY A 475 27.26 15.63 -3.07
CA GLY A 475 27.84 16.80 -2.41
C GLY A 475 29.06 16.46 -1.53
N SER A 476 29.69 15.29 -1.69
CA SER A 476 30.95 15.00 -1.01
C SER A 476 31.70 13.87 -1.70
N LYS A 477 32.89 14.21 -2.21
CA LYS A 477 33.93 13.25 -2.55
C LYS A 477 34.47 12.59 -1.27
N ILE A 478 34.90 11.33 -1.45
CA ILE A 478 35.69 10.42 -0.58
C ILE A 478 34.84 9.42 0.18
#